data_AF-A0AAV3M6D9-F1
#
_entry.id   AF-A0AAV3M6D9-F1
#
_cell.length_a   1.000
_cell.length_b   1.000
_cell.length_c   1.000
_cell.angle_alpha   90.00
_cell.angle_beta   90.00
_cell.angle_gamma   90.00
#
_symmetry.space_group_name_H-M   'P 1'
#
loop_
_entity.id
_entity.type
_entity.pdbx_description
1 polymer ?
#
loop_
_entity_poly.entity_id
_entity_poly.type
_entity_poly.pdbx_seq_one_letter_code
_entity_poly.pdbx_strand_id
1 'polypeptide(L)'
;MKNNHNQPTFFIHDYETFGKHPALDRPAQFAGVRTDLDFNIIGEPEVFYCKPTDDYLPQPEAVMITGITPQIAMANGVNEAEFAKRIHQAFSVPNTCIMGYNNIRFDDEVTRNIFYRNFYDPYAYSWQQGNSRWDLLDALRACFALRPEGINWPENDDGLPSLRLEHLTKANGVSHENAHDAMSDVLATINMAKLLKQAQPRMFDYFYQLRNKNKVNQLIDIVDMTPLVHVSGMFGALRSYVSLVTPLAWHPENKNAVIMCDLSGDMSPLLTLSADELRERLYTPKAELGDDLPVPIKLVHINKCPILAPINTLRTVDAERTGLDRDLCMRNLELLRKNPDVRNKLIELFSVGQQFEESNDVDSQIYNGFFSPSDRSTMDIIRETAPQNLPALDLSFEDKRMKELFFRYKARNYPSTLSYDEQQRWLQHRRDYFTEARLTDYLQQIQLLMDVHHEDEKRCQQLKALVNYAYELAS
;
A
#
# COMPACT_ATOMS: atom_id res chain seq x y z
N MET A 1 -17.28 -20.82 -29.23
CA MET A 1 -16.76 -20.18 -28.00
C MET A 1 -16.10 -18.87 -28.41
N LYS A 2 -16.79 -17.74 -28.24
CA LYS A 2 -16.24 -16.42 -28.63
C LYS A 2 -15.16 -16.03 -27.62
N ASN A 3 -14.05 -15.48 -28.12
CA ASN A 3 -12.92 -14.96 -27.36
C ASN A 3 -13.35 -14.11 -26.15
N ASN A 4 -13.32 -14.69 -24.95
CA ASN A 4 -13.52 -13.99 -23.68
C ASN A 4 -12.24 -13.29 -23.18
N HIS A 5 -11.10 -13.44 -23.87
CA HIS A 5 -9.79 -12.97 -23.42
C HIS A 5 -9.55 -11.45 -23.49
N ASN A 6 -10.58 -10.63 -23.74
CA ASN A 6 -10.42 -9.18 -23.91
C ASN A 6 -11.50 -8.33 -23.21
N GLN A 7 -12.35 -8.94 -22.38
CA GLN A 7 -13.32 -8.18 -21.58
C GLN A 7 -12.63 -7.61 -20.33
N PRO A 8 -12.95 -6.38 -19.91
CA PRO A 8 -12.45 -5.84 -18.65
C PRO A 8 -12.91 -6.70 -17.47
N THR A 9 -11.99 -6.98 -16.55
CA THR A 9 -12.26 -7.75 -15.33
C THR A 9 -11.71 -7.05 -14.10
N PHE A 10 -12.23 -7.40 -12.92
CA PHE A 10 -11.55 -7.11 -11.66
C PHE A 10 -10.78 -8.34 -11.20
N PHE A 11 -9.60 -8.13 -10.63
CA PHE A 11 -8.94 -9.13 -9.81
C PHE A 11 -8.86 -8.57 -8.39
N ILE A 12 -9.64 -9.15 -7.48
CA ILE A 12 -9.71 -8.73 -6.09
C ILE A 12 -8.77 -9.60 -5.30
N HIS A 13 -7.86 -9.00 -4.52
CA HIS A 13 -6.85 -9.74 -3.76
C HIS A 13 -6.60 -9.13 -2.39
N ASP A 14 -5.95 -9.92 -1.54
CA ASP A 14 -5.49 -9.55 -0.21
C ASP A 14 -4.26 -10.38 0.18
N TYR A 15 -3.40 -9.83 1.03
CA TYR A 15 -2.26 -10.55 1.61
C TYR A 15 -2.35 -10.60 3.13
N GLU A 16 -2.05 -11.78 3.68
CA GLU A 16 -1.58 -11.86 5.06
C GLU A 16 -0.05 -11.84 5.06
N THR A 17 0.54 -10.96 5.87
CA THR A 17 2.00 -10.78 5.95
C THR A 17 2.52 -11.09 7.35
N PHE A 18 3.81 -11.37 7.43
CA PHE A 18 4.51 -11.56 8.71
C PHE A 18 4.89 -10.24 9.39
N GLY A 19 4.42 -9.10 8.88
CA GLY A 19 4.68 -7.79 9.49
C GLY A 19 4.25 -6.63 8.61
N LYS A 20 4.34 -5.43 9.18
CA LYS A 20 3.79 -4.19 8.59
C LYS A 20 4.68 -3.49 7.56
N HIS A 21 5.95 -3.84 7.41
CA HIS A 21 6.89 -3.19 6.51
C HIS A 21 6.96 -3.92 5.16
N PRO A 22 6.38 -3.40 4.06
CA PRO A 22 6.18 -4.16 2.82
C PRO A 22 7.47 -4.68 2.15
N ALA A 23 8.60 -4.01 2.39
CA ALA A 23 9.89 -4.39 1.83
C ALA A 23 10.68 -5.39 2.70
N LEU A 24 10.55 -5.31 4.03
CA LEU A 24 11.42 -6.01 4.98
C LEU A 24 10.72 -7.22 5.60
N ASP A 25 9.41 -7.11 5.81
CA ASP A 25 8.57 -8.23 6.21
C ASP A 25 8.18 -9.07 4.99
N ARG A 26 7.91 -10.36 5.24
CA ARG A 26 7.64 -11.34 4.18
C ARG A 26 6.14 -11.64 4.08
N PRO A 27 5.62 -11.92 2.87
CA PRO A 27 4.26 -12.42 2.73
C PRO A 27 4.13 -13.80 3.41
N ALA A 28 2.96 -14.08 3.97
CA ALA A 28 2.62 -15.37 4.56
C ALA A 28 1.60 -16.12 3.69
N GLN A 29 0.53 -15.43 3.27
CA GLN A 29 -0.53 -15.97 2.41
C GLN A 29 -0.94 -14.91 1.39
N PHE A 30 -1.39 -15.38 0.23
CA PHE A 30 -2.10 -14.58 -0.75
C PHE A 30 -3.43 -15.23 -1.05
N ALA A 31 -4.47 -14.42 -1.19
CA ALA A 31 -5.73 -14.82 -1.79
C ALA A 31 -6.14 -13.85 -2.89
N GLY A 32 -6.80 -14.37 -3.92
CA GLY A 32 -7.42 -13.53 -4.92
C GLY A 32 -8.42 -14.26 -5.80
N VAL A 33 -9.34 -13.52 -6.38
CA VAL A 33 -10.34 -14.07 -7.31
C VAL A 33 -10.70 -13.07 -8.39
N ARG A 34 -10.96 -13.60 -9.58
CA ARG A 34 -11.37 -12.81 -10.74
C ARG A 34 -12.89 -12.66 -10.81
N THR A 35 -13.34 -11.46 -11.09
CA THR A 35 -14.75 -11.15 -11.33
C THR A 35 -14.96 -10.38 -12.63
N ASP A 36 -16.19 -10.42 -13.15
CA ASP A 36 -16.63 -9.48 -14.19
C ASP A 36 -16.86 -8.07 -13.59
N LEU A 37 -17.28 -7.10 -14.41
CA LEU A 37 -17.53 -5.73 -13.94
C LEU A 37 -18.73 -5.57 -13.00
N ASP A 38 -19.57 -6.61 -12.86
CA ASP A 38 -20.69 -6.68 -11.92
C ASP A 38 -20.34 -7.47 -10.66
N PHE A 39 -19.04 -7.79 -10.47
CA PHE A 39 -18.50 -8.52 -9.35
C PHE A 39 -19.03 -9.97 -9.23
N ASN A 40 -19.47 -10.57 -10.34
CA ASN A 40 -19.73 -12.00 -10.40
C ASN A 40 -18.40 -12.74 -10.53
N ILE A 41 -18.18 -13.77 -9.72
CA ILE A 41 -16.96 -14.59 -9.78
C ILE A 41 -16.95 -15.37 -11.10
N ILE A 42 -15.85 -15.23 -11.87
CA ILE A 42 -15.68 -15.84 -13.20
C ILE A 42 -14.43 -16.73 -13.30
N GLY A 43 -13.68 -16.89 -12.21
CA GLY A 43 -12.53 -17.77 -12.11
C GLY A 43 -12.49 -18.45 -10.75
N GLU A 44 -11.69 -19.51 -10.65
CA GLU A 44 -11.46 -20.19 -9.38
C GLU A 44 -10.70 -19.27 -8.41
N PRO A 45 -11.06 -19.26 -7.11
CA PRO A 45 -10.26 -18.61 -6.09
C PRO A 45 -8.82 -19.16 -6.04
N GLU A 46 -7.85 -18.25 -6.03
CA GLU A 46 -6.44 -18.58 -5.86
C GLU A 46 -6.05 -18.30 -4.41
N VAL A 47 -5.70 -19.35 -3.65
CA VAL A 47 -5.22 -19.23 -2.26
C VAL A 47 -3.95 -20.06 -2.10
N PHE A 48 -2.85 -19.43 -1.69
CA PHE A 48 -1.58 -20.12 -1.50
C PHE A 48 -0.67 -19.38 -0.51
N TYR A 49 0.24 -20.14 0.11
CA TYR A 49 1.16 -19.61 1.13
C TYR A 49 2.56 -19.35 0.55
N CYS A 50 3.28 -18.41 1.15
CA CYS A 50 4.69 -18.17 0.88
C CYS A 50 5.54 -18.73 2.01
N LYS A 51 6.47 -19.62 1.69
CA LYS A 51 7.45 -20.15 2.62
C LYS A 51 8.39 -19.02 3.06
N PRO A 52 8.53 -18.72 4.37
CA PRO A 52 9.52 -17.76 4.84
C PRO A 52 10.93 -18.29 4.60
N THR A 53 11.88 -17.36 4.42
CA THR A 53 13.29 -17.69 4.20
C THR A 53 14.05 -17.78 5.53
N ASP A 54 15.21 -18.43 5.52
CA ASP A 54 16.00 -18.71 6.72
C ASP A 54 16.79 -17.49 7.26
N ASP A 55 16.55 -16.30 6.71
CA ASP A 55 17.17 -15.02 7.08
C ASP A 55 16.15 -14.00 7.66
N TYR A 56 15.02 -14.48 8.21
CA TYR A 56 13.93 -13.61 8.67
C TYR A 56 13.14 -14.18 9.87
N LEU A 57 12.75 -13.29 10.78
CA LEU A 57 11.80 -13.56 11.88
C LEU A 57 10.49 -12.78 11.69
N PRO A 58 9.31 -13.43 11.74
CA PRO A 58 8.02 -12.74 11.72
C PRO A 58 7.78 -11.82 12.91
N GLN A 59 7.07 -10.71 12.72
CA GLN A 59 6.57 -9.89 13.84
C GLN A 59 5.54 -10.70 14.64
N PRO A 60 5.71 -10.87 15.96
CA PRO A 60 4.82 -11.70 16.77
C PRO A 60 3.35 -11.24 16.74
N GLU A 61 3.11 -9.93 16.72
CA GLU A 61 1.76 -9.36 16.65
C GLU A 61 1.08 -9.68 15.32
N ALA A 62 1.82 -9.66 14.21
CA ALA A 62 1.28 -10.03 12.90
C ALA A 62 0.81 -11.49 12.92
N VAL A 63 1.62 -12.40 13.45
CA VAL A 63 1.28 -13.83 13.57
C VAL A 63 0.06 -14.05 14.46
N MET A 64 -0.14 -13.24 15.51
CA MET A 64 -1.35 -13.30 16.34
C MET A 64 -2.60 -12.78 15.63
N ILE A 65 -2.46 -11.78 14.74
CA ILE A 65 -3.57 -11.22 13.96
C ILE A 65 -3.98 -12.20 12.86
N THR A 66 -3.03 -12.62 12.02
CA THR A 66 -3.28 -13.49 10.86
C THR A 66 -3.55 -14.94 11.29
N GLY A 67 -3.00 -15.33 12.44
CA GLY A 67 -3.01 -16.70 12.92
C GLY A 67 -2.13 -17.67 12.13
N ILE A 68 -1.33 -17.17 11.17
CA ILE A 68 -0.45 -17.97 10.32
C ILE A 68 0.93 -17.98 10.96
N THR A 69 1.35 -19.13 11.49
CA THR A 69 2.72 -19.31 11.98
C THR A 69 3.68 -19.58 10.81
N PRO A 70 4.99 -19.27 10.94
CA PRO A 70 5.97 -19.63 9.93
C PRO A 70 5.97 -21.14 9.63
N GLN A 71 5.66 -22.01 10.60
CA GLN A 71 5.51 -23.46 10.39
C GLN A 71 4.36 -23.80 9.43
N ILE A 72 3.20 -23.14 9.57
CA ILE A 72 2.07 -23.32 8.65
C ILE A 72 2.47 -22.90 7.24
N ALA A 73 3.10 -21.72 7.11
CA ALA A 73 3.53 -21.20 5.82
C ALA A 73 4.66 -22.05 5.18
N MET A 74 5.57 -22.61 5.98
CA MET A 74 6.60 -23.54 5.50
C MET A 74 6.03 -24.88 5.03
N ALA A 75 5.02 -25.42 5.72
CA ALA A 75 4.42 -26.70 5.39
C ALA A 75 3.52 -26.65 4.15
N ASN A 76 2.80 -25.54 3.97
CA ASN A 76 1.78 -25.38 2.91
C ASN A 76 2.22 -24.46 1.76
N GLY A 77 3.33 -23.76 1.92
CA GLY A 77 3.77 -22.71 1.00
C GLY A 77 4.79 -23.15 -0.03
N VAL A 78 4.94 -22.29 -1.04
CA VAL A 78 6.00 -22.35 -2.05
C VAL A 78 7.08 -21.31 -1.75
N ASN A 79 8.26 -21.42 -2.36
CA ASN A 79 9.28 -20.37 -2.22
C ASN A 79 8.78 -19.04 -2.83
N GLU A 80 9.41 -17.92 -2.46
CA GLU A 80 8.96 -16.58 -2.88
C GLU A 80 9.02 -16.40 -4.40
N ALA A 81 9.93 -17.09 -5.10
CA ALA A 81 10.02 -17.06 -6.56
C ALA A 81 8.78 -17.66 -7.25
N GLU A 82 8.30 -18.82 -6.81
CA GLU A 82 7.07 -19.44 -7.32
C GLU A 82 5.82 -18.67 -6.84
N PHE A 83 5.85 -18.15 -5.62
CA PHE A 83 4.80 -17.27 -5.08
C PHE A 83 4.62 -16.03 -5.97
N ALA A 84 5.72 -15.33 -6.27
CA ALA A 84 5.75 -14.17 -7.17
C ALA A 84 5.26 -14.51 -8.57
N LYS A 85 5.65 -15.67 -9.11
CA LYS A 85 5.22 -16.13 -10.44
C LYS A 85 3.70 -16.30 -10.53
N ARG A 86 3.07 -16.92 -9.54
CA ARG A 86 1.61 -17.12 -9.51
C ARG A 86 0.87 -15.79 -9.47
N ILE A 87 1.28 -14.90 -8.56
CA ILE A 87 0.70 -13.55 -8.45
C ILE A 87 0.87 -12.78 -9.76
N HIS A 88 2.07 -12.81 -10.36
CA HIS A 88 2.33 -12.13 -11.62
C HIS A 88 1.45 -12.68 -12.76
N GLN A 89 1.25 -14.00 -12.83
CA GLN A 89 0.35 -14.61 -13.81
C GLN A 89 -1.10 -14.15 -13.64
N ALA A 90 -1.60 -14.10 -12.40
CA ALA A 90 -2.93 -13.60 -12.10
C ALA A 90 -3.06 -12.09 -12.43
N PHE A 91 -2.07 -11.27 -12.09
CA PHE A 91 -2.12 -9.82 -12.27
C PHE A 91 -1.88 -9.37 -13.71
N SER A 92 -1.19 -10.17 -14.53
CA SER A 92 -0.79 -9.78 -15.90
C SER A 92 -1.79 -10.18 -16.99
N VAL A 93 -2.97 -10.67 -16.62
CA VAL A 93 -4.06 -10.89 -17.59
C VAL A 93 -4.50 -9.54 -18.17
N PRO A 94 -4.61 -9.38 -19.52
CA PRO A 94 -5.02 -8.12 -20.14
C PRO A 94 -6.35 -7.56 -19.62
N ASN A 95 -6.47 -6.23 -19.61
CA ASN A 95 -7.65 -5.47 -19.16
C ASN A 95 -8.12 -5.82 -17.74
N THR A 96 -7.20 -6.15 -16.84
CA THR A 96 -7.49 -6.39 -15.43
C THR A 96 -7.39 -5.10 -14.61
N CYS A 97 -8.42 -4.82 -13.81
CA CYS A 97 -8.34 -3.86 -12.71
C CYS A 97 -8.01 -4.61 -11.42
N ILE A 98 -6.76 -4.53 -10.97
CA ILE A 98 -6.29 -5.15 -9.73
C ILE A 98 -6.74 -4.26 -8.56
N MET A 99 -7.47 -4.80 -7.60
CA MET A 99 -7.96 -4.02 -6.45
C MET A 99 -8.04 -4.85 -5.18
N GLY A 100 -8.16 -4.16 -4.05
CA GLY A 100 -8.42 -4.74 -2.75
C GLY A 100 -9.01 -3.69 -1.82
N TYR A 101 -8.75 -3.87 -0.52
CA TYR A 101 -9.14 -2.92 0.51
C TYR A 101 -7.88 -2.34 1.16
N ASN A 102 -7.58 -1.05 0.94
CA ASN A 102 -6.31 -0.42 1.35
C ASN A 102 -5.06 -0.92 0.58
N ASN A 103 -5.26 -1.62 -0.53
CA ASN A 103 -4.17 -2.24 -1.28
C ASN A 103 -3.15 -1.23 -1.83
N ILE A 104 -3.57 -0.04 -2.24
CA ILE A 104 -2.64 0.94 -2.87
C ILE A 104 -1.55 1.40 -1.90
N ARG A 105 -1.82 1.36 -0.60
CA ARG A 105 -0.89 1.81 0.44
C ARG A 105 -0.15 0.66 1.12
N PHE A 106 -0.58 -0.58 0.92
CA PHE A 106 0.00 -1.75 1.58
C PHE A 106 0.26 -2.89 0.59
N ASP A 107 -0.76 -3.61 0.14
CA ASP A 107 -0.62 -4.83 -0.67
C ASP A 107 0.07 -4.60 -2.03
N ASP A 108 -0.13 -3.44 -2.64
CA ASP A 108 0.56 -3.03 -3.85
C ASP A 108 2.06 -2.82 -3.59
N GLU A 109 2.42 -2.33 -2.41
CA GLU A 109 3.81 -2.17 -1.96
C GLU A 109 4.43 -3.54 -1.66
N VAL A 110 3.67 -4.46 -1.05
CA VAL A 110 4.09 -5.86 -0.86
C VAL A 110 4.34 -6.51 -2.23
N THR A 111 3.40 -6.39 -3.16
CA THR A 111 3.51 -6.91 -4.54
C THR A 111 4.75 -6.35 -5.25
N ARG A 112 4.96 -5.03 -5.18
CA ARG A 112 6.14 -4.37 -5.78
C ARG A 112 7.43 -4.96 -5.25
N ASN A 113 7.53 -5.15 -3.94
CA ASN A 113 8.74 -5.70 -3.31
C ASN A 113 8.93 -7.19 -3.61
N ILE A 114 7.86 -7.98 -3.65
CA ILE A 114 7.90 -9.39 -4.10
C ILE A 114 8.43 -9.46 -5.53
N PHE A 115 7.89 -8.65 -6.44
CA PHE A 115 8.35 -8.62 -7.84
C PHE A 115 9.79 -8.14 -7.97
N TYR A 116 10.16 -7.08 -7.25
CA TYR A 116 11.52 -6.55 -7.19
C TYR A 116 12.54 -7.60 -6.73
N ARG A 117 12.27 -8.33 -5.63
CA ARG A 117 13.15 -9.38 -5.11
C ARG A 117 13.24 -10.61 -6.01
N ASN A 118 12.24 -10.83 -6.86
CA ASN A 118 12.11 -12.02 -7.70
C ASN A 118 12.16 -11.72 -9.20
N PHE A 119 12.81 -10.61 -9.59
CA PHE A 119 13.13 -10.24 -10.97
C PHE A 119 11.95 -10.03 -11.92
N TYR A 120 10.77 -9.70 -11.39
CA TYR A 120 9.64 -9.21 -12.16
C TYR A 120 9.65 -7.67 -12.19
N ASP A 121 9.14 -7.05 -13.26
CA ASP A 121 8.95 -5.60 -13.28
C ASP A 121 7.94 -5.21 -12.17
N PRO A 122 8.34 -4.37 -11.18
CA PRO A 122 7.48 -4.08 -10.04
C PRO A 122 6.22 -3.28 -10.38
N TYR A 123 6.12 -2.72 -11.58
CA TYR A 123 5.10 -1.73 -11.93
C TYR A 123 4.24 -2.16 -13.13
N ALA A 124 4.78 -2.95 -14.05
CA ALA A 124 4.15 -3.33 -15.32
C ALA A 124 2.72 -3.85 -15.17
N TYR A 125 2.46 -4.69 -14.17
CA TYR A 125 1.15 -5.31 -13.90
C TYR A 125 0.01 -4.29 -13.76
N SER A 126 0.34 -3.07 -13.34
CA SER A 126 -0.61 -2.01 -13.01
C SER A 126 -1.06 -1.14 -14.18
N TRP A 127 -0.45 -1.28 -15.36
CA TRP A 127 -0.71 -0.40 -16.52
C TRP A 127 -0.54 -1.05 -17.89
N GLN A 128 0.28 -2.09 -18.03
CA GLN A 128 0.47 -2.76 -19.32
C GLN A 128 -0.80 -3.50 -19.75
N GLN A 129 -0.98 -3.68 -21.06
CA GLN A 129 -2.08 -4.48 -21.63
C GLN A 129 -3.49 -4.01 -21.22
N GLY A 130 -3.66 -2.70 -20.98
CA GLY A 130 -4.94 -2.14 -20.55
C GLY A 130 -5.24 -2.34 -19.06
N ASN A 131 -4.29 -2.85 -18.27
CA ASN A 131 -4.46 -3.03 -16.84
C ASN A 131 -4.53 -1.71 -16.09
N SER A 132 -5.12 -1.78 -14.90
CA SER A 132 -5.23 -0.66 -13.98
C SER A 132 -5.23 -1.18 -12.55
N ARG A 133 -5.18 -0.26 -11.58
CA ARG A 133 -5.40 -0.58 -10.17
C ARG A 133 -6.51 0.26 -9.60
N TRP A 134 -7.12 -0.19 -8.51
CA TRP A 134 -8.08 0.58 -7.74
C TRP A 134 -8.08 0.16 -6.28
N ASP A 135 -8.72 0.92 -5.40
CA ASP A 135 -8.78 0.66 -3.97
C ASP A 135 -10.17 1.03 -3.45
N LEU A 136 -10.83 0.07 -2.80
CA LEU A 136 -12.20 0.25 -2.34
C LEU A 136 -12.29 1.16 -1.11
N LEU A 137 -11.24 1.26 -0.29
CA LEU A 137 -11.28 1.99 0.98
C LEU A 137 -11.57 3.48 0.77
N ASP A 138 -10.82 4.14 -0.12
CA ASP A 138 -11.03 5.56 -0.39
C ASP A 138 -12.36 5.81 -1.14
N ALA A 139 -12.88 4.84 -1.91
CA ALA A 139 -14.21 4.92 -2.50
C ALA A 139 -15.34 4.84 -1.45
N LEU A 140 -15.18 4.01 -0.42
CA LEU A 140 -16.10 3.95 0.72
C LEU A 140 -16.02 5.20 1.60
N ARG A 141 -14.81 5.75 1.82
CA ARG A 141 -14.66 7.08 2.45
C ARG A 141 -15.43 8.15 1.67
N ALA A 142 -15.33 8.12 0.34
CA ALA A 142 -16.05 9.06 -0.51
C ALA A 142 -17.57 8.88 -0.41
N CYS A 143 -18.05 7.64 -0.35
CA CYS A 143 -19.46 7.35 -0.08
C CYS A 143 -19.90 7.94 1.25
N PHE A 144 -19.21 7.62 2.35
CA PHE A 144 -19.51 8.14 3.67
C PHE A 144 -19.53 9.69 3.70
N ALA A 145 -18.51 10.31 3.11
CA ALA A 145 -18.36 11.76 3.11
C ALA A 145 -19.39 12.47 2.24
N LEU A 146 -19.73 11.93 1.06
CA LEU A 146 -20.48 12.66 0.04
C LEU A 146 -21.89 12.12 -0.18
N ARG A 147 -22.10 10.81 -0.11
CA ARG A 147 -23.38 10.14 -0.42
C ARG A 147 -23.58 8.95 0.52
N PRO A 148 -23.79 9.18 1.84
CA PRO A 148 -23.82 8.11 2.83
C PRO A 148 -25.06 7.23 2.72
N GLU A 149 -26.10 7.67 2.00
CA GLU A 149 -27.39 7.00 1.91
C GLU A 149 -27.24 5.60 1.28
N GLY A 150 -27.88 4.60 1.88
CA GLY A 150 -27.89 3.21 1.38
C GLY A 150 -26.81 2.28 1.95
N ILE A 151 -25.93 2.78 2.83
CA ILE A 151 -24.94 1.98 3.57
C ILE A 151 -25.03 2.36 5.05
N ASN A 152 -24.96 1.36 5.93
CA ASN A 152 -24.86 1.56 7.37
C ASN A 152 -23.38 1.81 7.75
N TRP A 153 -23.12 2.91 8.44
CA TRP A 153 -21.77 3.33 8.81
C TRP A 153 -21.57 3.09 10.32
N PRO A 154 -20.76 2.10 10.72
CA PRO A 154 -20.50 1.83 12.12
C PRO A 154 -19.59 2.89 12.73
N GLU A 155 -19.69 3.05 14.04
CA GLU A 155 -18.79 3.88 14.84
C GLU A 155 -17.75 3.00 15.55
N ASN A 156 -16.58 3.57 15.86
CA ASN A 156 -15.58 2.95 16.72
C ASN A 156 -15.85 3.30 18.20
N ASP A 157 -14.99 2.83 19.11
CA ASP A 157 -15.11 3.07 20.55
C ASP A 157 -15.03 4.56 20.94
N ASP A 158 -14.50 5.42 20.05
CA ASP A 158 -14.41 6.87 20.23
C ASP A 158 -15.64 7.63 19.67
N GLY A 159 -16.65 6.92 19.14
CA GLY A 159 -17.82 7.52 18.47
C GLY A 159 -17.52 8.11 17.09
N LEU A 160 -16.39 7.73 16.48
CA LEU A 160 -15.98 8.15 15.14
C LEU A 160 -16.31 7.09 14.09
N PRO A 161 -16.56 7.46 12.83
CA PRO A 161 -16.87 6.49 11.79
C PRO A 161 -15.73 5.48 11.60
N SER A 162 -16.07 4.20 11.64
CA SER A 162 -15.13 3.11 11.43
C SER A 162 -15.25 2.53 10.03
N LEU A 163 -14.15 2.59 9.28
CA LEU A 163 -14.02 1.94 7.98
C LEU A 163 -13.07 0.75 8.05
N ARG A 164 -13.10 0.01 9.15
CA ARG A 164 -12.52 -1.33 9.17
C ARG A 164 -13.48 -2.30 8.47
N LEU A 165 -12.94 -3.22 7.67
CA LEU A 165 -13.76 -4.07 6.80
C LEU A 165 -14.70 -4.97 7.62
N GLU A 166 -14.21 -5.52 8.73
CA GLU A 166 -14.96 -6.32 9.70
C GLU A 166 -16.11 -5.52 10.36
N HIS A 167 -15.92 -4.23 10.64
CA HIS A 167 -16.98 -3.39 11.19
C HIS A 167 -18.06 -3.08 10.13
N LEU A 168 -17.65 -2.72 8.92
CA LEU A 168 -18.55 -2.39 7.82
C LEU A 168 -19.41 -3.58 7.40
N THR A 169 -18.79 -4.74 7.22
CA THR A 169 -19.49 -5.97 6.83
C THR A 169 -20.54 -6.36 7.87
N LYS A 170 -20.16 -6.35 9.16
CA LYS A 170 -21.08 -6.60 10.28
C LYS A 170 -22.27 -5.63 10.30
N ALA A 171 -22.01 -4.34 10.13
CA ALA A 171 -23.06 -3.30 10.15
C ALA A 171 -24.04 -3.40 8.96
N ASN A 172 -23.62 -4.02 7.85
CA ASN A 172 -24.40 -4.13 6.63
C ASN A 172 -24.93 -5.56 6.35
N GLY A 173 -24.81 -6.47 7.33
CA GLY A 173 -25.30 -7.85 7.18
C GLY A 173 -24.58 -8.66 6.09
N VAL A 174 -23.33 -8.29 5.79
CA VAL A 174 -22.47 -9.01 4.84
C VAL A 174 -21.72 -10.11 5.59
N SER A 175 -21.70 -11.32 5.05
CA SER A 175 -20.95 -12.43 5.66
C SER A 175 -19.45 -12.11 5.69
N HIS A 176 -18.85 -12.31 6.87
CA HIS A 176 -17.42 -12.16 7.12
C HIS A 176 -17.05 -13.19 8.20
N GLU A 177 -16.81 -14.43 7.78
CA GLU A 177 -16.71 -15.58 8.70
C GLU A 177 -15.40 -15.56 9.52
N ASN A 178 -14.26 -15.47 8.85
CA ASN A 178 -12.93 -15.44 9.48
C ASN A 178 -12.22 -14.14 9.04
N ALA A 179 -12.41 -13.06 9.78
CA ALA A 179 -11.59 -11.86 9.57
C ALA A 179 -10.10 -12.22 9.77
N HIS A 180 -9.23 -11.68 8.93
CA HIS A 180 -7.79 -12.03 8.87
C HIS A 180 -7.51 -13.44 8.30
N ASP A 181 -8.41 -13.92 7.43
CA ASP A 181 -8.11 -14.92 6.40
C ASP A 181 -8.23 -14.21 5.04
N ALA A 182 -7.15 -14.24 4.25
CA ALA A 182 -7.07 -13.45 3.03
C ALA A 182 -8.26 -13.68 2.07
N MET A 183 -8.80 -14.91 1.99
CA MET A 183 -9.93 -15.18 1.09
C MET A 183 -11.25 -14.65 1.64
N SER A 184 -11.45 -14.73 2.96
CA SER A 184 -12.59 -14.09 3.64
C SER A 184 -12.60 -12.57 3.40
N ASP A 185 -11.45 -11.91 3.52
CA ASP A 185 -11.30 -10.47 3.27
C ASP A 185 -11.50 -10.09 1.79
N VAL A 186 -11.07 -10.95 0.85
CA VAL A 186 -11.39 -10.81 -0.59
C VAL A 186 -12.89 -10.87 -0.85
N LEU A 187 -13.60 -11.84 -0.26
CA LEU A 187 -15.06 -11.96 -0.42
C LEU A 187 -15.82 -10.81 0.23
N ALA A 188 -15.38 -10.37 1.42
CA ALA A 188 -15.90 -9.18 2.09
C ALA A 188 -15.73 -7.93 1.21
N THR A 189 -14.56 -7.74 0.61
CA THR A 189 -14.27 -6.64 -0.32
C THR A 189 -15.19 -6.67 -1.54
N ILE A 190 -15.41 -7.84 -2.15
CA ILE A 190 -16.34 -8.02 -3.28
C ILE A 190 -17.77 -7.62 -2.89
N ASN A 191 -18.24 -8.09 -1.74
CA ASN A 191 -19.59 -7.80 -1.28
C ASN A 191 -19.79 -6.32 -0.93
N MET A 192 -18.78 -5.68 -0.32
CA MET A 192 -18.81 -4.24 -0.07
C MET A 192 -18.77 -3.43 -1.37
N ALA A 193 -18.03 -3.87 -2.38
CA ALA A 193 -18.03 -3.23 -3.70
C ALA A 193 -19.40 -3.35 -4.40
N LYS A 194 -20.06 -4.51 -4.30
CA LYS A 194 -21.45 -4.70 -4.77
C LYS A 194 -22.41 -3.76 -4.07
N LEU A 195 -22.33 -3.69 -2.73
CA LEU A 195 -23.18 -2.81 -1.92
C LEU A 195 -22.98 -1.35 -2.31
N LEU A 196 -21.73 -0.90 -2.47
CA LEU A 196 -21.41 0.46 -2.91
C LEU A 196 -21.96 0.74 -4.32
N LYS A 197 -21.79 -0.18 -5.26
CA LYS A 197 -22.29 -0.05 -6.63
C LYS A 197 -23.83 0.01 -6.67
N GLN A 198 -24.51 -0.75 -5.81
CA GLN A 198 -25.97 -0.75 -5.70
C GLN A 198 -26.49 0.53 -5.05
N ALA A 199 -25.90 0.96 -3.94
CA ALA A 199 -26.34 2.13 -3.19
C ALA A 199 -26.07 3.44 -3.95
N GLN A 200 -24.89 3.57 -4.57
CA GLN A 200 -24.42 4.81 -5.18
C GLN A 200 -23.75 4.59 -6.56
N PRO A 201 -24.48 4.10 -7.58
CA PRO A 201 -23.91 3.69 -8.87
C PRO A 201 -23.18 4.82 -9.61
N ARG A 202 -23.76 6.02 -9.65
CA ARG A 202 -23.14 7.17 -10.35
C ARG A 202 -21.81 7.58 -9.71
N MET A 203 -21.73 7.50 -8.39
CA MET A 203 -20.52 7.85 -7.65
C MET A 203 -19.45 6.76 -7.81
N PHE A 204 -19.86 5.49 -7.74
CA PHE A 204 -19.00 4.35 -8.05
C PHE A 204 -18.38 4.49 -9.44
N ASP A 205 -19.20 4.72 -10.47
CA ASP A 205 -18.73 4.87 -11.86
C ASP A 205 -17.77 6.06 -12.03
N TYR A 206 -18.08 7.19 -11.38
CA TYR A 206 -17.25 8.38 -11.41
C TYR A 206 -15.85 8.12 -10.82
N PHE A 207 -15.78 7.57 -9.60
CA PHE A 207 -14.48 7.31 -8.95
C PHE A 207 -13.73 6.14 -9.59
N TYR A 208 -14.44 5.17 -10.15
CA TYR A 208 -13.82 4.12 -10.95
C TYR A 208 -13.07 4.71 -12.14
N GLN A 209 -13.64 5.70 -12.85
CA GLN A 209 -12.94 6.37 -13.97
C GLN A 209 -11.69 7.14 -13.51
N LEU A 210 -11.69 7.68 -12.29
CA LEU A 210 -10.56 8.41 -11.72
C LEU A 210 -9.37 7.53 -11.30
N ARG A 211 -9.49 6.21 -11.39
CA ARG A 211 -8.33 5.32 -11.31
C ARG A 211 -7.30 5.60 -12.42
N ASN A 212 -7.74 6.20 -13.53
CA ASN A 212 -6.87 6.64 -14.61
C ASN A 212 -6.28 8.02 -14.32
N LYS A 213 -4.95 8.10 -14.16
CA LYS A 213 -4.24 9.36 -13.88
C LYS A 213 -4.53 10.50 -14.86
N ASN A 214 -4.82 10.19 -16.13
CA ASN A 214 -5.12 11.22 -17.12
C ASN A 214 -6.49 11.86 -16.86
N LYS A 215 -7.45 11.11 -16.31
CA LYS A 215 -8.75 11.65 -15.88
C LYS A 215 -8.60 12.51 -14.63
N VAL A 216 -7.74 12.12 -13.70
CA VAL A 216 -7.38 12.94 -12.54
C VAL A 216 -6.75 14.26 -12.98
N ASN A 217 -5.79 14.21 -13.91
CA ASN A 217 -5.11 15.41 -14.42
C ASN A 217 -6.07 16.44 -15.04
N GLN A 218 -7.16 15.99 -15.67
CA GLN A 218 -8.16 16.88 -16.27
C GLN A 218 -8.91 17.73 -15.23
N LEU A 219 -8.92 17.33 -13.96
CA LEU A 219 -9.52 18.10 -12.87
C LEU A 219 -8.56 19.18 -12.32
N ILE A 220 -7.26 19.06 -12.59
CA ILE A 220 -6.23 19.84 -11.92
C ILE A 220 -5.93 21.09 -12.74
N ASP A 221 -6.43 22.22 -12.26
CA ASP A 221 -6.13 23.54 -12.82
C ASP A 221 -5.41 24.41 -11.79
N ILE A 222 -4.09 24.51 -11.98
CA ILE A 222 -3.22 25.28 -11.10
C ILE A 222 -3.30 26.78 -11.40
N VAL A 223 -3.61 27.18 -12.64
CA VAL A 223 -3.61 28.59 -13.05
C VAL A 223 -4.72 29.32 -12.32
N ASP A 224 -5.94 28.76 -12.38
CA ASP A 224 -7.10 29.35 -11.71
C ASP A 224 -7.20 28.95 -10.24
N MET A 225 -6.31 28.09 -9.75
CA MET A 225 -6.39 27.47 -8.42
C MET A 225 -7.79 26.89 -8.20
N THR A 226 -8.25 26.05 -9.15
CA THR A 226 -9.62 25.56 -9.14
C THR A 226 -9.82 24.65 -7.92
N PRO A 227 -10.75 24.98 -6.99
CA PRO A 227 -10.96 24.18 -5.81
C PRO A 227 -11.66 22.86 -6.15
N LEU A 228 -11.20 21.79 -5.52
CA LEU A 228 -11.70 20.43 -5.67
C LEU A 228 -12.10 19.87 -4.31
N VAL A 229 -13.11 19.02 -4.31
CA VAL A 229 -13.39 18.12 -3.18
C VAL A 229 -12.33 17.03 -3.19
N HIS A 230 -11.69 16.79 -2.05
CA HIS A 230 -10.77 15.69 -1.89
C HIS A 230 -11.13 14.85 -0.66
N VAL A 231 -11.18 13.53 -0.84
CA VAL A 231 -11.38 12.57 0.25
C VAL A 231 -10.11 11.76 0.43
N SER A 232 -9.65 11.64 1.68
CA SER A 232 -8.42 10.93 2.01
C SER A 232 -8.36 10.62 3.49
N GLY A 233 -7.87 9.42 3.83
CA GLY A 233 -7.59 9.02 5.22
C GLY A 233 -6.75 10.02 6.03
N MET A 234 -5.84 10.78 5.38
CA MET A 234 -5.00 11.79 6.05
C MET A 234 -5.79 12.94 6.70
N PHE A 235 -7.03 13.21 6.27
CA PHE A 235 -7.86 14.24 6.93
C PHE A 235 -8.46 13.73 8.25
N GLY A 236 -8.48 12.41 8.45
CA GLY A 236 -8.98 11.77 9.66
C GLY A 236 -10.51 11.64 9.73
N ALA A 237 -10.96 10.74 10.60
CA ALA A 237 -12.37 10.43 10.80
C ALA A 237 -13.17 11.62 11.37
N LEU A 238 -12.54 12.45 12.21
CA LEU A 238 -13.12 13.68 12.77
C LEU A 238 -13.62 14.66 11.70
N ARG A 239 -12.94 14.69 10.54
CA ARG A 239 -13.32 15.54 9.40
C ARG A 239 -14.09 14.76 8.33
N SER A 240 -14.64 13.59 8.69
CA SER A 240 -15.26 12.67 7.74
C SER A 240 -14.39 12.36 6.51
N TYR A 241 -13.07 12.39 6.68
CA TYR A 241 -12.07 12.20 5.62
C TYR A 241 -12.15 13.19 4.45
N VAL A 242 -12.86 14.33 4.54
CA VAL A 242 -13.10 15.24 3.42
C VAL A 242 -12.59 16.65 3.67
N SER A 243 -12.09 17.29 2.61
CA SER A 243 -11.86 18.73 2.57
C SER A 243 -12.06 19.31 1.17
N LEU A 244 -12.09 20.65 1.09
CA LEU A 244 -11.82 21.37 -0.14
C LEU A 244 -10.31 21.62 -0.24
N VAL A 245 -9.73 21.29 -1.39
CA VAL A 245 -8.32 21.52 -1.68
C VAL A 245 -8.16 22.35 -2.94
N THR A 246 -7.04 23.05 -3.07
CA THR A 246 -6.68 23.72 -4.31
C THR A 246 -5.28 23.32 -4.76
N PRO A 247 -5.05 23.07 -6.06
CA PRO A 247 -3.71 22.77 -6.57
C PRO A 247 -2.87 24.04 -6.62
N LEU A 248 -1.63 23.95 -6.13
CA LEU A 248 -0.68 25.08 -6.10
C LEU A 248 0.48 24.89 -7.07
N ALA A 249 1.04 23.68 -7.20
CA ALA A 249 2.06 23.37 -8.19
C ALA A 249 2.18 21.87 -8.44
N TRP A 250 2.80 21.49 -9.55
CA TRP A 250 3.34 20.14 -9.70
C TRP A 250 4.59 19.99 -8.82
N HIS A 251 4.80 18.81 -8.26
CA HIS A 251 6.03 18.52 -7.54
C HIS A 251 7.23 18.60 -8.49
N PRO A 252 8.36 19.22 -8.08
CA PRO A 252 9.51 19.44 -8.97
C PRO A 252 10.16 18.14 -9.47
N GLU A 253 10.28 17.13 -8.59
CA GLU A 253 10.87 15.83 -8.96
C GLU A 253 9.83 14.75 -9.32
N ASN A 254 8.81 14.53 -8.48
CA ASN A 254 7.81 13.50 -8.69
C ASN A 254 6.70 13.94 -9.66
N LYS A 255 6.82 13.53 -10.94
CA LYS A 255 5.85 13.85 -12.01
C LYS A 255 4.41 13.38 -11.76
N ASN A 256 4.18 12.48 -10.81
CA ASN A 256 2.84 12.01 -10.46
C ASN A 256 2.28 12.69 -9.19
N ALA A 257 2.96 13.68 -8.62
CA ALA A 257 2.51 14.37 -7.41
C ALA A 257 2.13 15.83 -7.69
N VAL A 258 0.99 16.25 -7.15
CA VAL A 258 0.55 17.64 -7.12
C VAL A 258 0.56 18.14 -5.69
N ILE A 259 1.13 19.32 -5.50
CA ILE A 259 1.12 20.04 -4.23
C ILE A 259 -0.24 20.70 -4.10
N MET A 260 -1.02 20.22 -3.13
CA MET A 260 -2.37 20.68 -2.85
C MET A 260 -2.39 21.38 -1.50
N CYS A 261 -3.14 22.48 -1.41
CA CYS A 261 -3.43 23.15 -0.15
C CYS A 261 -4.80 22.73 0.38
N ASP A 262 -4.85 22.35 1.66
CA ASP A 262 -6.09 22.10 2.39
C ASP A 262 -6.73 23.43 2.80
N LEU A 263 -7.79 23.83 2.09
CA LEU A 263 -8.43 25.13 2.26
C LEU A 263 -9.13 25.29 3.61
N SER A 264 -9.35 24.21 4.36
CA SER A 264 -9.92 24.31 5.72
C SER A 264 -8.85 24.49 6.81
N GLY A 265 -7.56 24.49 6.43
CA GLY A 265 -6.45 24.69 7.37
C GLY A 265 -6.15 26.16 7.64
N ASP A 266 -5.23 26.40 8.57
CA ASP A 266 -4.71 27.74 8.83
C ASP A 266 -3.67 28.12 7.77
N MET A 267 -3.92 29.21 7.04
CA MET A 267 -3.03 29.71 5.99
C MET A 267 -1.84 30.49 6.54
N SER A 268 -1.85 30.88 7.82
CA SER A 268 -0.83 31.73 8.42
C SER A 268 0.60 31.21 8.20
N PRO A 269 0.93 29.92 8.42
CA PRO A 269 2.27 29.40 8.15
C PRO A 269 2.70 29.59 6.69
N LEU A 270 1.78 29.40 5.74
CA LEU A 270 2.07 29.58 4.31
C LEU A 270 2.36 31.03 3.94
N LEU A 271 1.84 31.99 4.71
CA LEU A 271 2.05 33.41 4.45
C LEU A 271 3.31 33.95 5.14
N THR A 272 3.56 33.52 6.38
CA THR A 272 4.60 34.12 7.24
C THR A 272 5.94 33.40 7.20
N LEU A 273 5.95 32.07 7.06
CA LEU A 273 7.18 31.28 7.15
C LEU A 273 7.94 31.23 5.82
N SER A 274 9.27 31.07 5.93
CA SER A 274 10.18 30.76 4.82
C SER A 274 10.02 29.31 4.33
N ALA A 275 10.64 28.97 3.19
CA ALA A 275 10.60 27.60 2.66
C ALA A 275 11.27 26.59 3.59
N ASP A 276 12.35 26.98 4.27
CA ASP A 276 13.07 26.14 5.24
C ASP A 276 12.22 25.85 6.49
N GLU A 277 11.63 26.90 7.10
CA GLU A 277 10.76 26.77 8.27
C GLU A 277 9.50 25.96 7.95
N LEU A 278 8.91 26.16 6.76
CA LEU A 278 7.79 25.34 6.29
C LEU A 278 8.19 23.88 6.15
N ARG A 279 9.40 23.59 5.66
CA ARG A 279 9.90 22.22 5.48
C ARG A 279 10.05 21.51 6.82
N GLU A 280 10.69 22.18 7.78
CA GLU A 280 10.85 21.67 9.14
C GLU A 280 9.48 21.35 9.74
N ARG A 281 8.57 22.35 9.75
CA ARG A 281 7.22 22.18 10.31
C ARG A 281 6.37 21.13 9.60
N LEU A 282 6.54 20.94 8.28
CA LEU A 282 5.82 19.92 7.51
C LEU A 282 6.24 18.50 7.89
N TYR A 283 7.52 18.30 8.26
CA TYR A 283 8.07 17.00 8.60
C TYR A 283 8.17 16.74 10.10
N THR A 284 7.91 17.73 10.95
CA THR A 284 7.74 17.54 12.40
C THR A 284 6.42 16.80 12.68
N PRO A 285 6.45 15.65 13.39
CA PRO A 285 5.24 14.94 13.81
C PRO A 285 4.30 15.83 14.61
N LYS A 286 2.99 15.66 14.43
CA LYS A 286 1.98 16.49 15.13
C LYS A 286 2.13 16.48 16.66
N ALA A 287 2.56 15.37 17.25
CA ALA A 287 2.78 15.25 18.69
C ALA A 287 3.94 16.15 19.20
N GLU A 288 4.84 16.55 18.31
CA GLU A 288 6.04 17.35 18.61
C GLU A 288 5.86 18.83 18.23
N LEU A 289 4.75 19.20 17.58
CA LEU A 289 4.46 20.59 17.18
C LEU A 289 4.03 21.49 18.35
N GLY A 290 3.71 20.95 19.53
CA GLY A 290 3.21 21.75 20.66
C GLY A 290 1.92 22.50 20.31
N ASP A 291 1.92 23.82 20.47
CA ASP A 291 0.76 24.69 20.16
C ASP A 291 0.67 25.07 18.66
N ASP A 292 1.69 24.74 17.87
CA ASP A 292 1.73 25.05 16.44
C ASP A 292 0.79 24.13 15.63
N LEU A 293 0.01 24.74 14.73
CA LEU A 293 -0.80 23.99 13.76
C LEU A 293 0.05 23.41 12.61
N PRO A 294 -0.28 22.24 12.06
CA PRO A 294 0.44 21.68 10.93
C PRO A 294 0.28 22.56 9.67
N VAL A 295 1.28 22.54 8.80
CA VAL A 295 1.23 23.22 7.50
C VAL A 295 0.09 22.59 6.66
N PRO A 296 -0.86 23.38 6.10
CA PRO A 296 -2.03 22.83 5.41
C PRO A 296 -1.70 22.40 3.97
N ILE A 297 -0.58 21.70 3.77
CA ILE A 297 -0.11 21.23 2.48
C ILE A 297 -0.05 19.72 2.48
N LYS A 298 -0.44 19.13 1.34
CA LYS A 298 -0.28 17.71 1.10
C LYS A 298 0.05 17.43 -0.35
N LEU A 299 0.68 16.29 -0.59
CA LEU A 299 0.84 15.75 -1.93
C LEU A 299 -0.37 14.88 -2.29
N VAL A 300 -0.92 15.10 -3.48
CA VAL A 300 -1.88 14.20 -4.11
C VAL A 300 -1.18 13.47 -5.24
N HIS A 301 -1.08 12.15 -5.12
CA HIS A 301 -0.43 11.30 -6.11
C HIS A 301 -1.45 10.79 -7.13
N ILE A 302 -1.40 11.28 -8.36
CA ILE A 302 -2.40 10.98 -9.42
C ILE A 302 -2.39 9.50 -9.86
N ASN A 303 -1.31 8.76 -9.57
CA ASN A 303 -1.17 7.34 -9.85
C ASN A 303 -1.56 6.42 -8.67
N LYS A 304 -2.07 6.99 -7.58
CA LYS A 304 -2.55 6.28 -6.38
C LYS A 304 -4.08 6.42 -6.20
N CYS A 305 -4.80 6.49 -7.32
CA CYS A 305 -6.28 6.57 -7.38
C CYS A 305 -6.90 7.59 -6.41
N PRO A 306 -6.45 8.85 -6.37
CA PRO A 306 -6.95 9.82 -5.40
C PRO A 306 -8.41 10.18 -5.70
N ILE A 307 -9.22 10.29 -4.65
CA ILE A 307 -10.61 10.77 -4.76
C ILE A 307 -10.59 12.28 -4.91
N LEU A 308 -10.80 12.77 -6.13
CA LEU A 308 -11.00 14.19 -6.43
C LEU A 308 -12.34 14.39 -7.13
N ALA A 309 -13.04 15.49 -6.84
CA ALA A 309 -14.26 15.84 -7.54
C ALA A 309 -14.43 17.36 -7.67
N PRO A 310 -15.17 17.85 -8.67
CA PRO A 310 -15.54 19.26 -8.74
C PRO A 310 -16.23 19.71 -7.45
N ILE A 311 -16.03 20.97 -7.05
CA ILE A 311 -16.56 21.55 -5.81
C ILE A 311 -18.07 21.29 -5.60
N ASN A 312 -18.86 21.33 -6.67
CA ASN A 312 -20.32 21.13 -6.62
C ASN A 312 -20.74 19.69 -6.25
N THR A 313 -19.80 18.76 -6.18
CA THR A 313 -20.06 17.39 -5.72
C THR A 313 -20.41 17.36 -4.23
N LEU A 314 -19.80 18.27 -3.45
CA LEU A 314 -20.12 18.48 -2.05
C LEU A 314 -21.36 19.37 -1.94
N ARG A 315 -22.51 18.78 -1.60
CA ARG A 315 -23.75 19.53 -1.39
C ARG A 315 -23.67 20.31 -0.09
N THR A 316 -24.47 21.36 0.06
CA THR A 316 -24.58 22.11 1.32
C THR A 316 -24.90 21.19 2.51
N VAL A 317 -25.85 20.27 2.35
CA VAL A 317 -26.23 19.29 3.38
C VAL A 317 -25.08 18.34 3.76
N ASP A 318 -24.20 18.01 2.82
CA ASP A 318 -23.04 17.16 3.11
C ASP A 318 -21.99 17.95 3.87
N ALA A 319 -21.71 19.19 3.46
CA ALA A 319 -20.77 20.08 4.16
C ALA A 319 -21.20 20.34 5.62
N GLU A 320 -22.49 20.58 5.85
CA GLU A 320 -23.08 20.72 7.19
C GLU A 320 -22.89 19.44 8.01
N ARG A 321 -23.24 18.27 7.44
CA ARG A 321 -23.07 16.97 8.11
C ARG A 321 -21.62 16.66 8.47
N THR A 322 -20.68 16.99 7.58
CA THR A 322 -19.24 16.73 7.80
C THR A 322 -18.55 17.82 8.61
N GLY A 323 -19.24 18.92 8.94
CA GLY A 323 -18.68 20.08 9.64
C GLY A 323 -17.66 20.88 8.82
N LEU A 324 -17.70 20.80 7.48
CA LEU A 324 -16.74 21.51 6.63
C LEU A 324 -17.23 22.94 6.33
N ASP A 325 -16.55 23.94 6.90
CA ASP A 325 -16.84 25.36 6.64
C ASP A 325 -16.40 25.76 5.22
N ARG A 326 -17.38 25.83 4.32
CA ARG A 326 -17.16 26.21 2.91
C ARG A 326 -16.77 27.68 2.76
N ASP A 327 -17.30 28.56 3.60
CA ASP A 327 -17.03 30.00 3.51
C ASP A 327 -15.59 30.28 3.96
N LEU A 328 -15.11 29.61 5.01
CA LEU A 328 -13.69 29.63 5.38
C LEU A 328 -12.81 29.16 4.22
N CYS A 329 -13.16 28.04 3.59
CA CYS A 329 -12.39 27.51 2.46
C CYS A 329 -12.31 28.52 1.30
N MET A 330 -13.40 29.21 0.98
CA MET A 330 -13.41 30.22 -0.08
C MET A 330 -12.61 31.47 0.30
N ARG A 331 -12.69 31.93 1.56
CA ARG A 331 -11.85 33.04 2.06
C ARG A 331 -10.36 32.69 1.98
N ASN A 332 -9.99 31.46 2.36
CA ASN A 332 -8.61 30.98 2.25
C ASN A 332 -8.14 30.88 0.80
N LEU A 333 -9.02 30.45 -0.12
CA LEU A 333 -8.70 30.45 -1.55
C LEU A 333 -8.44 31.86 -2.08
N GLU A 334 -9.26 32.85 -1.72
CA GLU A 334 -9.03 34.25 -2.08
C GLU A 334 -7.72 34.79 -1.50
N LEU A 335 -7.40 34.41 -0.27
CA LEU A 335 -6.14 34.76 0.38
C LEU A 335 -4.94 34.20 -0.38
N LEU A 336 -4.98 32.93 -0.78
CA LEU A 336 -3.92 32.31 -1.60
C LEU A 336 -3.77 32.99 -2.97
N ARG A 337 -4.88 33.32 -3.64
CA ARG A 337 -4.86 34.03 -4.93
C ARG A 337 -4.23 35.43 -4.83
N LYS A 338 -4.37 36.11 -3.70
CA LYS A 338 -3.70 37.40 -3.42
C LYS A 338 -2.22 37.26 -3.08
N ASN A 339 -1.73 36.05 -2.81
CA ASN A 339 -0.36 35.78 -2.39
C ASN A 339 0.30 34.70 -3.29
N PRO A 340 0.53 35.00 -4.58
CA PRO A 340 1.06 34.02 -5.54
C PRO A 340 2.47 33.49 -5.19
N ASP A 341 3.24 34.25 -4.41
CA ASP A 341 4.59 33.87 -3.97
C ASP A 341 4.62 32.59 -3.12
N VAL A 342 3.50 32.22 -2.49
CA VAL A 342 3.35 30.92 -1.79
C VAL A 342 3.73 29.76 -2.71
N ARG A 343 3.42 29.85 -4.01
CA ARG A 343 3.77 28.81 -4.99
C ARG A 343 5.28 28.60 -5.09
N ASN A 344 6.05 29.69 -5.14
CA ASN A 344 7.50 29.62 -5.25
C ASN A 344 8.12 29.00 -4.00
N LYS A 345 7.63 29.40 -2.81
CA LYS A 345 8.06 28.80 -1.52
C LYS A 345 7.84 27.30 -1.48
N LEU A 346 6.71 26.82 -1.99
CA LEU A 346 6.41 25.39 -2.00
C LEU A 346 7.27 24.62 -3.02
N ILE A 347 7.53 25.20 -4.20
CA ILE A 347 8.45 24.58 -5.17
C ILE A 347 9.85 24.47 -4.56
N GLU A 348 10.35 25.51 -3.89
CA GLU A 348 11.63 25.49 -3.18
C GLU A 348 11.65 24.43 -2.07
N LEU A 349 10.61 24.38 -1.23
CA LEU A 349 10.44 23.38 -0.17
C LEU A 349 10.60 21.95 -0.70
N PHE A 350 9.91 21.61 -1.78
CA PHE A 350 9.89 20.26 -2.36
C PHE A 350 11.04 19.98 -3.34
N SER A 351 11.86 20.99 -3.69
CA SER A 351 13.05 20.79 -4.54
C SER A 351 14.26 20.30 -3.73
N VAL A 352 14.23 20.50 -2.41
CA VAL A 352 15.21 19.89 -1.51
C VAL A 352 14.73 18.47 -1.25
N GLY A 353 15.37 17.50 -1.92
CA GLY A 353 15.12 16.07 -1.68
C GLY A 353 15.25 15.75 -0.19
N GLN A 354 14.36 14.91 0.33
CA GLN A 354 14.48 14.43 1.71
C GLN A 354 15.81 13.68 1.84
N GLN A 355 16.69 14.16 2.74
CA GLN A 355 17.91 13.46 3.12
C GLN A 355 17.53 12.33 4.08
N PHE A 356 17.04 11.22 3.53
CA PHE A 356 17.02 9.97 4.29
C PHE A 356 18.42 9.35 4.21
N GLU A 357 18.88 8.75 5.30
CA GLU A 357 20.00 7.83 5.21
C GLU A 357 19.62 6.71 4.25
N GLU A 358 20.32 6.61 3.13
CA GLU A 358 20.12 5.50 2.20
C GLU A 358 20.40 4.19 2.94
N SER A 359 19.39 3.32 3.01
CA SER A 359 19.56 1.99 3.58
C SER A 359 20.56 1.21 2.73
N ASN A 360 21.54 0.58 3.39
CA ASN A 360 22.47 -0.34 2.73
C ASN A 360 21.83 -1.68 2.38
N ASP A 361 20.60 -1.95 2.84
CA ASP A 361 19.89 -3.19 2.56
C ASP A 361 19.17 -3.14 1.20
N VAL A 362 19.63 -3.97 0.25
CA VAL A 362 19.10 -4.01 -1.12
C VAL A 362 17.59 -4.24 -1.17
N ASP A 363 17.00 -4.95 -0.20
CA ASP A 363 15.56 -5.25 -0.17
C ASP A 363 14.72 -3.98 0.01
N SER A 364 15.30 -2.90 0.55
CA SER A 364 14.67 -1.60 0.75
C SER A 364 14.94 -0.56 -0.36
N GLN A 365 15.73 -0.92 -1.37
CA GLN A 365 16.23 0.00 -2.40
C GLN A 365 15.38 0.03 -3.69
N ILE A 366 14.16 -0.51 -3.67
CA ILE A 366 13.26 -0.51 -4.84
C ILE A 366 13.05 0.90 -5.43
N TYR A 367 13.02 1.93 -4.58
CA TYR A 367 12.77 3.32 -4.97
C TYR A 367 14.03 4.12 -5.35
N ASN A 368 15.22 3.51 -5.33
CA ASN A 368 16.49 4.17 -5.71
C ASN A 368 16.66 4.37 -7.23
N GLY A 369 15.61 4.11 -8.02
CA GLY A 369 15.60 4.33 -9.45
C GLY A 369 14.96 3.18 -10.22
N PHE A 370 14.57 3.45 -11.46
CA PHE A 370 14.08 2.43 -12.39
C PHE A 370 15.25 1.70 -13.04
N PHE A 371 15.11 0.38 -13.21
CA PHE A 371 16.08 -0.40 -13.98
C PHE A 371 16.11 0.02 -15.45
N SER A 372 17.28 -0.11 -16.09
CA SER A 372 17.44 0.17 -17.51
C SER A 372 16.74 -0.90 -18.37
N PRO A 373 16.50 -0.65 -19.67
CA PRO A 373 16.01 -1.69 -20.59
C PRO A 373 16.95 -2.90 -20.68
N SER A 374 18.27 -2.67 -20.56
CA SER A 374 19.28 -3.73 -20.55
C SER A 374 19.12 -4.61 -19.32
N ASP A 375 19.09 -4.01 -18.13
CA ASP A 375 18.88 -4.76 -16.89
C ASP A 375 17.55 -5.50 -16.88
N ARG A 376 16.45 -4.90 -17.35
CA ARG A 376 15.15 -5.60 -17.49
C ARG A 376 15.25 -6.85 -18.36
N SER A 377 15.98 -6.78 -19.47
CA SER A 377 16.21 -7.96 -20.33
C SER A 377 17.02 -9.03 -19.59
N THR A 378 17.99 -8.62 -18.78
CA THR A 378 18.74 -9.53 -17.89
C THR A 378 17.86 -10.17 -16.82
N MET A 379 16.90 -9.43 -16.25
CA MET A 379 15.91 -9.98 -15.30
C MET A 379 15.07 -11.09 -15.94
N ASP A 380 14.65 -10.89 -17.19
CA ASP A 380 13.89 -11.88 -17.95
C ASP A 380 14.71 -13.16 -18.16
N ILE A 381 15.99 -13.03 -18.55
CA ILE A 381 16.92 -14.17 -18.67
C ILE A 381 17.02 -14.93 -17.35
N ILE A 382 17.16 -14.23 -16.22
CA ILE A 382 17.21 -14.86 -14.88
C ILE A 382 15.94 -15.68 -14.62
N ARG A 383 14.75 -15.11 -14.88
CA ARG A 383 13.46 -15.78 -14.62
C ARG A 383 13.19 -16.97 -15.54
N GLU A 384 13.64 -16.90 -16.78
CA GLU A 384 13.45 -17.97 -17.78
C GLU A 384 14.49 -19.10 -17.64
N THR A 385 15.60 -18.84 -16.94
CA THR A 385 16.64 -19.83 -16.70
C THR A 385 16.24 -20.79 -15.57
N ALA A 386 16.35 -22.09 -15.82
CA ALA A 386 16.08 -23.10 -14.80
C ALA A 386 17.04 -22.95 -13.60
N PRO A 387 16.57 -23.16 -12.34
CA PRO A 387 17.36 -22.88 -11.15
C PRO A 387 18.77 -23.50 -11.12
N GLN A 388 18.91 -24.73 -11.60
CA GLN A 388 20.19 -25.44 -11.67
C GLN A 388 21.22 -24.80 -12.61
N ASN A 389 20.77 -23.98 -13.56
CA ASN A 389 21.62 -23.29 -14.53
C ASN A 389 21.93 -21.85 -14.12
N LEU A 390 21.25 -21.29 -13.10
CA LEU A 390 21.49 -19.93 -12.62
C LEU A 390 22.96 -19.66 -12.24
N PRO A 391 23.70 -20.59 -11.59
CA PRO A 391 25.11 -20.35 -11.25
C PRO A 391 26.03 -20.24 -12.47
N ALA A 392 25.62 -20.77 -13.63
CA ALA A 392 26.41 -20.76 -14.86
C ALA A 392 26.16 -19.52 -15.74
N LEU A 393 25.20 -18.66 -15.36
CA LEU A 393 24.92 -17.43 -16.10
C LEU A 393 26.04 -16.41 -15.91
N ASP A 394 26.64 -15.99 -17.02
CA ASP A 394 27.57 -14.86 -17.07
C ASP A 394 26.78 -13.59 -17.37
N LEU A 395 26.41 -12.86 -16.31
CA LEU A 395 25.55 -11.68 -16.39
C LEU A 395 26.35 -10.41 -16.10
N SER A 396 26.11 -9.39 -16.91
CA SER A 396 26.54 -8.02 -16.64
C SER A 396 25.34 -7.18 -16.20
N PHE A 397 25.52 -6.41 -15.12
CA PHE A 397 24.50 -5.54 -14.58
C PHE A 397 24.94 -4.07 -14.67
N GLU A 398 24.06 -3.19 -15.12
CA GLU A 398 24.30 -1.74 -15.07
C GLU A 398 23.96 -1.20 -13.67
N ASP A 399 22.83 -1.63 -13.12
CA ASP A 399 22.39 -1.24 -11.79
C ASP A 399 23.11 -2.04 -10.69
N LYS A 400 23.67 -1.32 -9.71
CA LYS A 400 24.44 -1.89 -8.60
C LYS A 400 23.63 -2.83 -7.71
N ARG A 401 22.30 -2.66 -7.65
CA ARG A 401 21.38 -3.47 -6.83
C ARG A 401 21.30 -4.91 -7.34
N MET A 402 21.38 -5.10 -8.65
CA MET A 402 21.14 -6.38 -9.32
C MET A 402 22.05 -7.51 -8.83
N LYS A 403 23.32 -7.21 -8.58
CA LYS A 403 24.28 -8.22 -8.11
C LYS A 403 23.90 -8.80 -6.75
N GLU A 404 23.49 -7.93 -5.82
CA GLU A 404 23.06 -8.36 -4.49
C GLU A 404 21.69 -9.03 -4.54
N LEU A 405 20.74 -8.48 -5.30
CA LEU A 405 19.44 -9.12 -5.55
C LEU A 405 19.59 -10.54 -6.08
N PHE A 406 20.49 -10.76 -7.05
CA PHE A 406 20.69 -12.06 -7.67
C PHE A 406 21.26 -13.08 -6.69
N PHE A 407 22.23 -12.66 -5.88
CA PHE A 407 22.75 -13.50 -4.80
C PHE A 407 21.66 -13.90 -3.81
N ARG A 408 20.91 -12.92 -3.27
CA ARG A 408 19.84 -13.19 -2.29
C ARG A 408 18.70 -14.02 -2.89
N TYR A 409 18.34 -13.78 -4.14
CA TYR A 409 17.33 -14.57 -4.86
C TYR A 409 17.71 -16.05 -4.93
N LYS A 410 18.95 -16.36 -5.32
CA LYS A 410 19.45 -17.75 -5.33
C LYS A 410 19.45 -18.34 -3.92
N ALA A 411 20.00 -17.61 -2.95
CA ALA A 411 20.16 -18.12 -1.59
C ALA A 411 18.83 -18.40 -0.89
N ARG A 412 17.85 -17.50 -1.06
CA ARG A 412 16.51 -17.62 -0.47
C ARG A 412 15.64 -18.68 -1.14
N ASN A 413 15.68 -18.77 -2.47
CA ASN A 413 14.74 -19.62 -3.21
C ASN A 413 15.32 -20.98 -3.60
N TYR A 414 16.64 -21.06 -3.83
CA TYR A 414 17.33 -22.22 -4.37
C TYR A 414 18.68 -22.47 -3.66
N PRO A 415 18.71 -22.60 -2.33
CA PRO A 415 19.95 -22.69 -1.56
C PRO A 415 20.86 -23.86 -1.98
N SER A 416 20.29 -24.94 -2.52
CA SER A 416 21.03 -26.09 -3.04
C SER A 416 21.89 -25.78 -4.27
N THR A 417 21.69 -24.62 -4.91
CA THR A 417 22.45 -24.17 -6.10
C THR A 417 23.67 -23.34 -5.74
N LEU A 418 23.82 -22.95 -4.47
CA LEU A 418 24.92 -22.11 -4.01
C LEU A 418 26.26 -22.88 -4.01
N SER A 419 27.31 -22.23 -4.48
CA SER A 419 28.69 -22.71 -4.27
C SER A 419 29.07 -22.68 -2.79
N TYR A 420 30.19 -23.32 -2.42
CA TYR A 420 30.68 -23.29 -1.04
C TYR A 420 30.92 -21.85 -0.55
N ASP A 421 31.55 -21.00 -1.36
CA ASP A 421 31.82 -19.60 -1.00
C ASP A 421 30.51 -18.80 -0.85
N GLU A 422 29.51 -19.07 -1.71
CA GLU A 422 28.19 -18.45 -1.60
C GLU A 422 27.43 -18.91 -0.34
N GLN A 423 27.56 -20.18 0.04
CA GLN A 423 27.00 -20.70 1.29
C GLN A 423 27.65 -20.03 2.51
N GLN A 424 28.97 -19.85 2.52
CA GLN A 424 29.66 -19.13 3.61
C GLN A 424 29.22 -17.66 3.68
N ARG A 425 29.09 -17.00 2.51
CA ARG A 425 28.56 -15.65 2.42
C ARG A 425 27.13 -15.54 2.96
N TRP A 426 26.28 -16.51 2.63
CA TRP A 426 24.89 -16.55 3.11
C TRP A 426 24.82 -16.80 4.63
N LEU A 427 25.66 -17.69 5.14
CA LEU A 427 25.78 -17.93 6.58
C LEU A 427 26.21 -16.65 7.32
N GLN A 428 27.15 -15.88 6.77
CA GLN A 428 27.55 -14.61 7.36
C GLN A 428 26.40 -13.59 7.32
N HIS A 429 25.69 -13.46 6.20
CA HIS A 429 24.50 -12.59 6.09
C HIS A 429 23.45 -12.95 7.15
N ARG A 430 23.17 -14.24 7.36
CA ARG A 430 22.27 -14.71 8.43
C ARG A 430 22.80 -14.34 9.81
N ARG A 431 24.08 -14.54 10.11
CA ARG A 431 24.68 -14.16 11.40
C ARG A 431 24.59 -12.66 11.68
N ASP A 432 24.79 -11.83 10.66
CA ASP A 432 24.68 -10.38 10.78
C ASP A 432 23.23 -9.94 11.05
N TYR A 433 22.24 -10.72 10.60
CA TYR A 433 20.84 -10.52 10.93
C TYR A 433 20.50 -11.03 12.35
N PHE A 434 20.82 -12.28 12.67
CA PHE A 434 20.51 -12.96 13.94
C PHE A 434 21.55 -12.65 15.04
N THR A 435 21.76 -11.36 15.31
CA THR A 435 22.62 -10.95 16.42
C THR A 435 22.01 -11.34 17.77
N GLU A 436 22.86 -11.52 18.79
CA GLU A 436 22.41 -11.82 20.16
C GLU A 436 21.41 -10.78 20.67
N ALA A 437 21.66 -9.49 20.39
CA ALA A 437 20.76 -8.40 20.74
C ALA A 437 19.38 -8.56 20.07
N ARG A 438 19.32 -8.79 18.75
CA ARG A 438 18.05 -8.96 18.04
C ARG A 438 17.26 -10.16 18.55
N LEU A 439 17.93 -11.30 18.76
CA LEU A 439 17.28 -12.51 19.27
C LEU A 439 16.74 -12.29 20.70
N THR A 440 17.50 -11.60 21.54
CA THR A 440 17.08 -11.27 22.91
C THR A 440 15.85 -10.37 22.90
N ASP A 441 15.87 -9.28 22.11
CA ASP A 441 14.74 -8.35 21.97
C ASP A 441 13.50 -9.07 21.45
N TYR A 442 13.67 -9.96 20.46
CA TYR A 442 12.59 -10.76 19.89
C TYR A 442 11.93 -11.68 20.93
N LEU A 443 12.73 -12.39 21.73
CA LEU A 443 12.23 -13.27 22.79
C LEU A 443 11.58 -12.49 23.93
N GLN A 444 12.11 -11.32 24.29
CA GLN A 444 11.50 -10.43 25.28
C GLN A 444 10.15 -9.89 24.81
N GLN A 445 10.04 -9.51 23.54
CA GLN A 445 8.77 -9.08 22.95
C GLN A 445 7.74 -10.21 22.99
N ILE A 446 8.12 -11.44 22.63
CA ILE A 446 7.24 -12.61 22.74
C ILE A 446 6.80 -12.83 24.18
N GLN A 447 7.71 -12.76 25.15
CA GLN A 447 7.37 -12.94 26.57
C GLN A 447 6.35 -11.89 27.05
N LEU A 448 6.55 -10.62 26.71
CA LEU A 448 5.62 -9.54 27.03
C LEU A 448 4.22 -9.83 26.46
N LEU A 449 4.14 -10.26 25.21
CA LEU A 449 2.86 -10.59 24.57
C LEU A 449 2.22 -11.84 25.17
N MET A 450 3.01 -12.82 25.60
CA MET A 450 2.50 -14.00 26.31
C MET A 450 1.88 -13.61 27.66
N ASP A 451 2.48 -12.66 28.39
CA ASP A 451 1.93 -12.17 29.65
C ASP A 451 0.63 -11.37 29.43
N VAL A 452 0.60 -10.51 28.40
CA VAL A 452 -0.59 -9.71 28.03
C VAL A 452 -1.75 -10.61 27.58
N HIS A 453 -1.47 -11.68 26.84
CA HIS A 453 -2.48 -12.57 26.27
C HIS A 453 -2.56 -13.94 26.96
N HIS A 454 -2.17 -14.04 28.23
CA HIS A 454 -2.08 -15.32 28.95
C HIS A 454 -3.39 -16.12 29.05
N GLU A 455 -4.55 -15.47 28.89
CA GLU A 455 -5.87 -16.13 28.86
C GLU A 455 -6.27 -16.61 27.45
N ASP A 456 -5.58 -16.18 26.38
CA ASP A 456 -5.84 -16.60 25.01
C ASP A 456 -4.91 -17.76 24.63
N GLU A 457 -5.40 -18.99 24.81
CA GLU A 457 -4.63 -20.21 24.55
C GLU A 457 -4.11 -20.28 23.11
N LYS A 458 -4.91 -19.82 22.13
CA LYS A 458 -4.52 -19.84 20.70
C LYS A 458 -3.34 -18.90 20.45
N ARG A 459 -3.39 -17.67 20.98
CA ARG A 459 -2.27 -16.72 20.88
C ARG A 459 -1.03 -17.23 21.60
N CYS A 460 -1.18 -17.81 22.79
CA CYS A 460 -0.05 -18.41 23.50
C CYS A 460 0.60 -19.56 22.70
N GLN A 461 -0.19 -20.40 22.02
CA GLN A 461 0.34 -21.46 21.15
C GLN A 461 1.10 -20.89 19.95
N GLN A 462 0.59 -19.84 19.31
CA GLN A 462 1.27 -19.14 18.21
C GLN A 462 2.61 -18.54 18.66
N LEU A 463 2.64 -17.86 19.81
CA LEU A 463 3.84 -17.27 20.38
C LEU A 463 4.90 -18.33 20.73
N LYS A 464 4.49 -19.47 21.32
CA LYS A 464 5.39 -20.62 21.55
C LYS A 464 5.96 -21.18 20.24
N ALA A 465 5.17 -21.22 19.17
CA ALA A 465 5.65 -21.65 17.86
C ALA A 465 6.74 -20.72 17.32
N LEU A 466 6.64 -19.40 17.56
CA LEU A 466 7.68 -18.44 17.18
C LEU A 466 8.97 -18.62 17.95
N VAL A 467 8.90 -18.94 19.24
CA VAL A 467 10.09 -19.28 20.04
C VAL A 467 10.82 -20.49 19.43
N ASN A 468 10.10 -21.56 19.12
CA ASN A 468 10.68 -22.75 18.49
C ASN A 468 11.31 -22.42 17.13
N TYR A 469 10.61 -21.63 16.31
CA TYR A 469 11.11 -21.20 15.00
C TYR A 469 12.41 -20.38 15.11
N ALA A 470 12.50 -19.47 16.08
CA ALA A 470 13.70 -18.67 16.31
C ALA A 470 14.89 -19.55 16.74
N TYR A 471 14.65 -20.56 17.60
CA TYR A 471 15.69 -21.52 17.98
C TYR A 471 16.18 -22.35 16.80
N GLU A 472 15.30 -22.83 15.93
CA GLU A 472 15.67 -23.60 14.73
C GLU A 472 16.49 -22.77 13.72
N LEU A 473 16.24 -21.47 13.61
CA LEU A 473 17.00 -20.58 12.72
C LEU A 473 18.36 -20.15 13.29
N ALA A 474 18.47 -20.09 14.62
CA ALA A 474 19.68 -19.66 15.32
C ALA A 474 20.66 -20.81 15.61
N SER A 475 20.21 -22.07 15.54
CA SER A 475 21.05 -23.28 15.60
C SER A 475 21.80 -23.50 14.29
#